data_AF-A0A7V0NPU4-F1
#
_entry.id   AF-A0A7V0NPU4-F1
#
_cell.length_a   1.000
_cell.length_b   1.000
_cell.length_c   1.000
_cell.angle_alpha   90.00
_cell.angle_beta   90.00
_cell.angle_gamma   90.00
#
_symmetry.space_group_name_H-M   'P 1'
#
loop_
_entity.id
_entity.type
_entity.pdbx_description
1 polymer ?
#
loop_
_entity_poly.entity_id
_entity_poly.type
_entity_poly.pdbx_seq_one_letter_code
_entity_poly.pdbx_strand_id
1 'polypeptide(L)'
;MNFNYRFLFLYAVASIIFMSCAQENIVKEYFQLHGMDYPADVSGVALLSVNYAGIERDELLAPGAREFIEEGIIFIKGYFQKESAQTLMPGVNAVVVSRPALFRADSGEVGLMVKVTGYGTGKPGSKVNMPVEWVGDDNRFWKTENFAYFNRNEFYKWRYGGWVYLKQP
;
A
#
# COMPACT_ATOMS: atom_id res chain seq x y z
N MET A 1 -14.37 -23.68 43.28
CA MET A 1 -13.35 -22.97 42.48
C MET A 1 -14.07 -22.17 41.40
N ASN A 2 -14.07 -20.84 41.49
CA ASN A 2 -14.68 -20.01 40.44
C ASN A 2 -13.73 -19.94 39.26
N PHE A 3 -13.99 -20.75 38.22
CA PHE A 3 -13.25 -20.68 36.96
C PHE A 3 -13.48 -19.29 36.35
N ASN A 4 -12.40 -18.53 36.18
CA ASN A 4 -12.50 -17.11 35.93
C ASN A 4 -12.67 -16.83 34.42
N TYR A 5 -13.85 -17.16 33.88
CA TYR A 5 -14.17 -17.11 32.44
C TYR A 5 -13.85 -15.75 31.77
N ARG A 6 -13.88 -14.65 32.53
CA ARG A 6 -13.47 -13.31 32.05
C ARG A 6 -12.00 -13.25 31.62
N PHE A 7 -11.11 -13.96 32.32
CA PHE A 7 -9.67 -14.00 31.98
C PHE A 7 -9.42 -14.79 30.69
N LEU A 8 -10.12 -15.92 30.50
CA LEU A 8 -10.10 -16.70 29.27
C LEU A 8 -10.64 -15.92 28.07
N PHE A 9 -11.72 -15.14 28.26
CA PHE A 9 -12.30 -14.32 27.20
C PHE A 9 -11.37 -13.18 26.78
N LEU A 10 -10.70 -12.51 27.75
CA LEU A 10 -9.71 -11.48 27.46
C LEU A 10 -8.48 -12.03 26.73
N TYR A 11 -7.98 -13.22 27.11
CA TYR A 11 -6.90 -13.88 26.38
C TYR A 11 -7.32 -14.31 24.97
N ALA A 12 -8.53 -14.84 24.78
CA ALA A 12 -9.04 -15.17 23.45
C ALA A 12 -9.14 -13.93 22.55
N VAL A 13 -9.69 -12.83 23.05
CA VAL A 13 -9.79 -11.56 22.30
C VAL A 13 -8.40 -10.97 22.01
N ALA A 14 -7.48 -10.98 22.97
CA ALA A 14 -6.10 -10.53 22.74
C ALA A 14 -5.38 -11.39 21.68
N SER A 15 -5.53 -12.71 21.71
CA SER A 15 -4.96 -13.62 20.70
C SER A 15 -5.57 -13.40 19.31
N ILE A 16 -6.88 -13.14 19.22
CA ILE A 16 -7.56 -12.81 17.95
C ILE A 16 -7.04 -11.47 17.39
N ILE A 17 -6.78 -10.48 18.24
CA ILE A 17 -6.22 -9.19 17.83
C ILE A 17 -4.76 -9.33 17.39
N PHE A 18 -3.92 -10.04 18.15
CA PHE A 18 -2.53 -10.31 17.78
C PHE A 18 -2.42 -11.12 16.47
N MET A 19 -3.33 -12.09 16.23
CA MET A 19 -3.42 -12.78 14.94
C MET A 19 -3.92 -11.86 13.82
N SER A 20 -4.92 -11.00 14.05
CA SER A 20 -5.40 -10.06 13.02
C SER A 20 -4.38 -8.99 12.63
N CYS A 21 -3.48 -8.60 13.53
CA CYS A 21 -2.37 -7.68 13.23
C CYS A 21 -1.18 -8.39 12.55
N ALA A 22 -1.02 -9.71 12.72
CA ALA A 22 -0.07 -10.50 11.93
C ALA A 22 -0.57 -10.73 10.47
N GLN A 23 -1.89 -10.81 10.28
CA GLN A 23 -2.51 -11.29 9.04
C GLN A 23 -2.42 -10.37 7.80
N GLU A 24 -2.20 -9.05 7.92
CA GLU A 24 -2.05 -8.21 6.72
C GLU A 24 -0.79 -8.59 5.91
N ASN A 25 0.25 -9.18 6.52
CA ASN A 25 1.55 -9.41 5.87
C ASN A 25 1.74 -10.80 5.22
N ILE A 26 0.64 -11.43 4.79
CA ILE A 26 0.65 -12.85 4.41
C ILE A 26 0.83 -13.13 2.90
N VAL A 27 0.65 -12.18 1.99
CA VAL A 27 0.93 -12.38 0.54
C VAL A 27 2.33 -12.93 0.11
N LYS A 28 3.53 -12.47 0.47
CA LYS A 28 4.11 -11.69 1.59
C LYS A 28 4.53 -12.51 2.83
N GLU A 29 3.93 -13.68 3.05
CA GLU A 29 4.44 -14.79 3.89
C GLU A 29 5.05 -15.94 3.05
N TYR A 30 5.08 -15.85 1.71
CA TYR A 30 5.99 -16.66 0.85
C TYR A 30 5.99 -16.26 -0.64
N PHE A 31 4.91 -15.68 -1.19
CA PHE A 31 4.47 -15.85 -2.61
C PHE A 31 3.87 -17.24 -2.98
N GLN A 32 2.73 -17.66 -2.43
CA GLN A 32 2.64 -17.89 -0.97
C GLN A 32 2.71 -19.36 -0.54
N LEU A 33 3.20 -20.23 -1.42
CA LEU A 33 3.91 -21.44 -1.00
C LEU A 33 4.59 -22.12 -2.20
N HIS A 34 4.01 -22.04 -3.41
CA HIS A 34 4.55 -22.72 -4.59
C HIS A 34 4.10 -22.06 -5.93
N GLY A 35 4.94 -21.22 -6.55
CA GLY A 35 4.95 -20.98 -8.01
C GLY A 35 3.68 -20.36 -8.62
N MET A 36 3.43 -19.09 -8.34
CA MET A 36 2.21 -18.35 -8.70
C MET A 36 2.44 -17.12 -9.59
N ASP A 37 1.35 -16.47 -10.01
CA ASP A 37 1.32 -15.05 -10.35
C ASP A 37 0.43 -14.34 -9.33
N TYR A 38 0.97 -13.30 -8.68
CA TYR A 38 0.20 -12.43 -7.78
C TYR A 38 0.52 -10.97 -8.16
N PRO A 39 -0.25 -10.35 -9.07
CA PRO A 39 0.20 -9.12 -9.71
C PRO A 39 0.17 -7.88 -8.80
N ALA A 40 -0.91 -7.68 -8.03
CA ALA A 40 -1.02 -6.56 -7.09
C ALA A 40 -2.04 -6.83 -5.96
N ASP A 41 -1.63 -6.62 -4.71
CA ASP A 41 -2.54 -6.48 -3.57
C ASP A 41 -2.98 -5.01 -3.47
N VAL A 42 -4.28 -4.77 -3.66
CA VAL A 42 -4.91 -3.45 -3.50
C VAL A 42 -5.93 -3.42 -2.36
N SER A 43 -5.92 -4.43 -1.48
CA SER A 43 -6.83 -4.53 -0.33
C SER A 43 -6.69 -3.34 0.63
N GLY A 44 -5.46 -2.83 0.79
CA GLY A 44 -5.16 -1.63 1.58
C GLY A 44 -5.81 -0.35 1.04
N VAL A 45 -6.16 -0.28 -0.24
CA VAL A 45 -6.73 0.93 -0.86
C VAL A 45 -8.20 1.10 -0.42
N ALA A 46 -8.42 1.71 0.75
CA ALA A 46 -9.74 1.79 1.39
C ALA A 46 -10.05 3.19 1.96
N LEU A 47 -11.35 3.50 2.03
CA LEU A 47 -11.89 4.79 2.48
C LEU A 47 -11.65 5.07 3.97
N LEU A 48 -11.69 4.05 4.81
CA LEU A 48 -11.70 4.18 6.28
C LEU A 48 -10.31 4.40 6.91
N SER A 49 -9.36 4.93 6.14
CA SER A 49 -7.94 4.88 6.49
C SER A 49 -7.05 5.83 5.69
N VAL A 50 -7.58 6.97 5.27
CA VAL A 50 -6.79 7.99 4.58
C VAL A 50 -5.92 8.72 5.59
N ASN A 51 -4.60 8.66 5.42
CA ASN A 51 -3.66 9.50 6.16
C ASN A 51 -3.64 10.90 5.51
N TYR A 52 -3.65 11.97 6.30
CA TYR A 52 -3.71 13.34 5.78
C TYR A 52 -2.35 14.03 5.94
N ALA A 53 -1.81 14.56 4.83
CA ALA A 53 -0.54 15.28 4.81
C ALA A 53 -0.72 16.67 4.17
N GLY A 54 -0.60 17.74 4.96
CA GLY A 54 -0.68 19.12 4.46
C GLY A 54 -2.07 19.59 4.03
N ILE A 55 -3.13 19.03 4.63
CA ILE A 55 -4.54 19.37 4.33
C ILE A 55 -5.27 19.61 5.64
N GLU A 56 -6.04 20.69 5.70
CA GLU A 56 -6.75 21.09 6.92
C GLU A 56 -8.03 20.27 7.11
N ARG A 57 -8.44 20.10 8.37
CA ARG A 57 -9.62 19.28 8.72
C ARG A 57 -10.90 19.79 8.07
N ASP A 58 -11.02 21.09 7.90
CA ASP A 58 -12.23 21.75 7.40
C ASP A 58 -12.37 21.55 5.89
N GLU A 59 -11.27 21.37 5.16
CA GLU A 59 -11.27 20.99 3.74
C GLU A 59 -11.84 19.57 3.53
N LEU A 60 -11.65 18.66 4.50
CA LEU A 60 -12.21 17.31 4.45
C LEU A 60 -13.72 17.27 4.69
N LEU A 61 -14.29 18.36 5.22
CA LEU A 61 -15.73 18.55 5.42
C LEU A 61 -16.37 19.36 4.27
N ALA A 62 -15.58 19.83 3.31
CA ALA A 62 -16.09 20.57 2.17
C ALA A 62 -16.98 19.68 1.26
N PRO A 63 -18.06 20.22 0.68
CA PRO A 63 -18.85 19.50 -0.31
C PRO A 63 -17.99 19.00 -1.48
N GLY A 64 -18.11 17.72 -1.84
CA GLY A 64 -17.29 17.11 -2.90
C GLY A 64 -15.97 16.48 -2.42
N ALA A 65 -15.51 16.74 -1.18
CA ALA A 65 -14.25 16.19 -0.68
C ALA A 65 -14.31 14.65 -0.53
N ARG A 66 -15.46 14.12 -0.14
CA ARG A 66 -15.71 12.68 -0.03
C ARG A 66 -15.74 12.02 -1.40
N GLU A 67 -16.50 12.59 -2.33
CA GLU A 67 -16.67 12.13 -3.70
C GLU A 67 -15.32 12.12 -4.43
N PHE A 68 -14.48 13.15 -4.23
CA PHE A 68 -13.10 13.19 -4.71
C PHE A 68 -12.28 11.98 -4.23
N ILE A 69 -12.29 11.70 -2.92
CA ILE A 69 -11.55 10.56 -2.34
C ILE A 69 -12.10 9.22 -2.86
N GLU A 70 -13.43 9.06 -2.93
CA GLU A 70 -14.10 7.85 -3.42
C GLU A 70 -13.76 7.56 -4.89
N GLU A 71 -13.85 8.55 -5.78
CA GLU A 71 -13.43 8.42 -7.17
C GLU A 71 -11.94 8.09 -7.31
N GLY A 72 -11.09 8.76 -6.52
CA GLY A 72 -9.65 8.54 -6.56
C GLY A 72 -9.26 7.12 -6.11
N ILE A 73 -9.93 6.58 -5.09
CA ILE A 73 -9.78 5.18 -4.66
C ILE A 73 -10.20 4.20 -5.76
N ILE A 74 -11.30 4.47 -6.47
CA ILE A 74 -11.74 3.65 -7.61
C ILE A 74 -10.70 3.69 -8.74
N PHE A 75 -10.17 4.88 -9.06
CA PHE A 75 -9.13 5.04 -10.07
C PHE A 75 -7.84 4.29 -9.71
N ILE A 76 -7.35 4.45 -8.48
CA ILE A 76 -6.12 3.81 -7.99
C ILE A 76 -6.25 2.28 -8.06
N LYS A 77 -7.36 1.70 -7.61
CA LYS A 77 -7.62 0.26 -7.78
C LYS A 77 -7.61 -0.14 -9.25
N GLY A 78 -8.36 0.58 -10.09
CA GLY A 78 -8.45 0.31 -11.52
C GLY A 78 -7.13 0.47 -12.27
N TYR A 79 -6.18 1.25 -11.76
CA TYR A 79 -4.81 1.34 -12.27
C TYR A 79 -4.00 0.10 -11.88
N PHE A 80 -3.82 -0.15 -10.58
CA PHE A 80 -2.98 -1.25 -10.08
C PHE A 80 -3.52 -2.65 -10.40
N GLN A 81 -4.82 -2.82 -10.66
CA GLN A 81 -5.42 -4.09 -11.09
C GLN A 81 -5.21 -4.41 -12.58
N LYS A 82 -4.83 -3.42 -13.41
CA LYS A 82 -4.59 -3.61 -14.85
C LYS A 82 -3.12 -3.81 -15.20
N GLU A 83 -2.23 -3.25 -14.39
CA GLU A 83 -0.79 -3.32 -14.60
C GLU A 83 -0.18 -4.59 -14.01
N SER A 84 0.86 -5.13 -14.66
CA SER A 84 1.62 -6.24 -14.10
C SER A 84 2.60 -5.74 -13.03
N ALA A 85 2.96 -6.60 -12.06
CA ALA A 85 3.97 -6.28 -11.06
C ALA A 85 5.28 -5.76 -11.67
N GLN A 86 5.73 -6.37 -12.78
CA GLN A 86 6.94 -5.99 -13.51
C GLN A 86 6.79 -4.65 -14.26
N THR A 87 5.58 -4.31 -14.74
CA THR A 87 5.30 -3.00 -15.36
C THR A 87 5.32 -1.89 -14.31
N LEU A 88 4.71 -2.14 -13.15
CA LEU A 88 4.70 -1.22 -12.01
C LEU A 88 6.10 -1.02 -11.45
N MET A 89 6.87 -2.10 -11.33
CA MET A 89 8.16 -2.08 -10.66
C MET A 89 9.09 -3.18 -11.22
N PRO A 90 10.10 -2.81 -12.03
CA PRO A 90 11.01 -3.78 -12.64
C PRO A 90 11.69 -4.69 -11.61
N GLY A 91 11.71 -5.99 -11.91
CA GLY A 91 12.34 -7.02 -11.09
C GLY A 91 11.47 -7.60 -9.98
N VAL A 92 10.32 -7.00 -9.63
CA VAL A 92 9.45 -7.50 -8.55
C VAL A 92 8.42 -8.51 -9.07
N ASN A 93 8.11 -9.51 -8.25
CA ASN A 93 7.14 -10.56 -8.57
C ASN A 93 5.71 -10.19 -8.14
N ALA A 94 5.55 -9.34 -7.12
CA ALA A 94 4.28 -8.79 -6.67
C ALA A 94 4.47 -7.38 -6.14
N VAL A 95 3.36 -6.65 -6.10
CA VAL A 95 3.22 -5.34 -5.50
C VAL A 95 2.15 -5.39 -4.40
N VAL A 96 2.37 -4.68 -3.30
CA VAL A 96 1.35 -4.35 -2.30
C VAL A 96 1.18 -2.85 -2.25
N VAL A 97 -0.06 -2.40 -2.42
CA VAL A 97 -0.43 -0.98 -2.43
C VAL A 97 -1.04 -0.62 -1.09
N SER A 98 -0.43 0.35 -0.41
CA SER A 98 -0.89 0.83 0.88
C SER A 98 -2.21 1.58 0.78
N ARG A 99 -2.77 1.86 1.95
CA ARG A 99 -3.86 2.81 2.12
C ARG A 99 -3.43 4.18 1.58
N PRO A 100 -4.27 4.88 0.79
CA PRO A 100 -3.91 6.15 0.19
C PRO A 100 -3.84 7.25 1.24
N ALA A 101 -2.87 8.14 1.10
CA ALA A 101 -2.78 9.39 1.83
C ALA A 101 -3.25 10.54 0.93
N LEU A 102 -4.05 11.46 1.46
CA LEU A 102 -4.40 12.69 0.77
C LEU A 102 -3.27 13.71 0.98
N PHE A 103 -2.74 14.27 -0.10
CA PHE A 103 -1.60 15.17 -0.09
C PHE A 103 -1.85 16.42 -0.93
N ARG A 104 -1.12 17.49 -0.61
CA ARG A 104 -1.01 18.70 -1.44
C ARG A 104 0.42 18.84 -1.96
N ALA A 105 0.57 19.09 -3.25
CA ALA A 105 1.86 19.41 -3.87
C ALA A 105 2.22 20.89 -3.68
N ASP A 106 3.49 21.25 -3.83
CA ASP A 106 3.95 22.66 -3.76
C ASP A 106 3.31 23.57 -4.83
N SER A 107 2.79 22.98 -5.91
CA SER A 107 1.99 23.66 -6.94
C SER A 107 0.55 24.01 -6.49
N GLY A 108 0.15 23.61 -5.28
CA GLY A 108 -1.20 23.73 -4.74
C GLY A 108 -2.15 22.60 -5.16
N GLU A 109 -1.77 21.75 -6.12
CA GLU A 109 -2.57 20.61 -6.56
C GLU A 109 -2.82 19.61 -5.42
N VAL A 110 -4.06 19.15 -5.28
CA VAL A 110 -4.44 18.09 -4.32
C VAL A 110 -4.51 16.75 -5.04
N GLY A 111 -4.00 15.70 -4.38
CA GLY A 111 -3.97 14.36 -4.92
C GLY A 111 -4.01 13.27 -3.85
N LEU A 112 -3.96 12.03 -4.31
CA LEU A 112 -3.81 10.84 -3.47
C LEU A 112 -2.45 10.20 -3.75
N MET A 113 -1.75 9.82 -2.70
CA MET A 113 -0.46 9.13 -2.75
C MET A 113 -0.59 7.77 -2.07
N VAL A 114 -0.06 6.71 -2.67
CA VAL A 114 0.03 5.38 -2.05
C VAL A 114 1.48 4.96 -1.94
N LYS A 115 1.84 4.30 -0.84
CA LYS A 115 3.10 3.55 -0.77
C LYS A 115 2.92 2.24 -1.52
N VAL A 116 3.86 1.93 -2.38
CA VAL A 116 3.90 0.75 -3.23
C VAL A 116 5.11 -0.06 -2.79
N THR A 117 4.86 -1.18 -2.12
CA THR A 117 5.90 -2.10 -1.66
C THR A 117 5.98 -3.26 -2.65
N GLY A 118 7.03 -3.27 -3.46
CA GLY A 118 7.33 -4.37 -4.37
C GLY A 118 8.16 -5.44 -3.66
N TYR A 119 7.90 -6.71 -3.98
CA TYR A 119 8.62 -7.86 -3.42
C TYR A 119 9.17 -8.76 -4.52
N GLY A 120 10.33 -9.38 -4.31
CA GLY A 120 10.91 -10.33 -5.24
C GLY A 120 11.84 -11.34 -4.57
N THR A 121 12.44 -12.20 -5.40
CA THR A 121 13.32 -13.29 -4.95
C THR A 121 14.70 -13.23 -5.62
N GLY A 122 15.69 -13.88 -5.01
CA GLY A 122 17.06 -13.95 -5.52
C GLY A 122 17.81 -12.61 -5.45
N LYS A 123 18.83 -12.43 -6.30
CA LYS A 123 19.67 -11.21 -6.28
C LYS A 123 19.05 -10.07 -7.12
N PRO A 124 18.73 -8.90 -6.53
CA PRO A 124 18.05 -7.79 -7.23
C PRO A 124 18.99 -6.92 -8.09
N GLY A 125 20.30 -6.98 -7.86
CA GLY A 125 21.28 -5.95 -8.25
C GLY A 125 21.51 -5.68 -9.75
N SER A 126 20.76 -6.33 -10.64
CA SER A 126 20.72 -6.01 -12.08
C SER A 126 19.31 -5.74 -12.62
N LYS A 127 18.29 -5.82 -11.76
CA LYS A 127 16.86 -5.70 -12.13
C LYS A 127 16.14 -4.54 -11.44
N VAL A 128 16.66 -4.09 -10.29
CA VAL A 128 16.01 -3.10 -9.42
C VAL A 128 16.92 -1.90 -9.22
N ASN A 129 16.45 -0.72 -9.62
CA ASN A 129 17.19 0.56 -9.51
C ASN A 129 16.86 1.34 -8.22
N MET A 130 16.29 0.66 -7.22
CA MET A 130 15.80 1.25 -5.96
C MET A 130 16.47 0.57 -4.76
N PRO A 131 16.51 1.25 -3.60
CA PRO A 131 16.93 0.64 -2.34
C PRO A 131 16.18 -0.66 -2.03
N VAL A 132 16.93 -1.70 -1.68
CA VAL A 132 16.39 -3.01 -1.35
C VAL A 132 16.63 -3.35 0.11
N GLU A 133 15.56 -3.77 0.80
CA GLU A 133 15.63 -4.38 2.12
C GLU A 133 15.46 -5.90 1.98
N TRP A 134 16.43 -6.64 2.52
CA TRP A 134 16.38 -8.11 2.59
C TRP A 134 15.43 -8.54 3.72
N VAL A 135 14.57 -9.52 3.44
CA VAL A 135 13.56 -10.01 4.39
C VAL A 135 13.62 -11.53 4.48
N GLY A 136 13.68 -12.06 5.71
CA GLY A 136 13.91 -13.48 5.96
C GLY A 136 15.36 -13.92 5.79
N ASP A 137 15.60 -15.21 6.02
CA ASP A 137 16.96 -15.77 6.07
C ASP A 137 17.62 -15.94 4.69
N ASP A 138 18.95 -16.06 4.69
CA ASP A 138 19.81 -16.34 3.51
C ASP A 138 19.72 -15.37 2.32
N ASN A 139 19.16 -14.16 2.49
CA ASN A 139 18.96 -13.19 1.39
C ASN A 139 18.14 -13.80 0.21
N ARG A 140 17.13 -14.63 0.51
CA ARG A 140 16.30 -15.28 -0.53
C ARG A 140 15.18 -14.38 -1.05
N PHE A 141 14.63 -13.54 -0.17
CA PHE A 141 13.53 -12.62 -0.45
C PHE A 141 13.94 -11.20 -0.15
N TRP A 142 13.38 -10.27 -0.92
CA TRP A 142 13.66 -8.87 -0.77
C TRP A 142 12.42 -8.04 -1.08
N LYS A 143 12.39 -6.82 -0.53
CA LYS A 143 11.38 -5.80 -0.81
C LYS A 143 12.04 -4.47 -1.16
N THR A 144 11.27 -3.63 -1.84
CA THR A 144 11.62 -2.26 -2.22
C THR A 144 10.37 -1.40 -2.04
N GLU A 145 10.54 -0.13 -1.66
CA GLU A 145 9.41 0.78 -1.41
C GLU A 145 9.52 2.02 -2.30
N ASN A 146 8.38 2.42 -2.85
CA ASN A 146 8.22 3.60 -3.69
C ASN A 146 6.88 4.27 -3.38
N PHE A 147 6.69 5.53 -3.75
CA PHE A 147 5.38 6.19 -3.66
C PHE A 147 4.83 6.48 -5.05
N ALA A 148 3.58 6.07 -5.32
CA ALA A 148 2.85 6.48 -6.52
C ALA A 148 1.89 7.61 -6.14
N TYR A 149 1.86 8.68 -6.95
CA TYR A 149 0.92 9.78 -6.76
C TYR A 149 -0.05 9.93 -7.93
N PHE A 150 -1.25 10.39 -7.59
CA PHE A 150 -2.40 10.53 -8.46
C PHE A 150 -3.01 11.91 -8.22
N ASN A 151 -3.27 12.65 -9.30
CA ASN A 151 -3.94 13.95 -9.28
C ASN A 151 -5.02 13.97 -10.36
N ARG A 152 -5.84 15.02 -10.37
CA ARG A 152 -6.71 15.32 -11.52
C ARG A 152 -5.96 16.15 -12.56
N ASN A 153 -6.30 15.99 -13.83
CA ASN A 153 -5.87 16.89 -14.90
C ASN A 153 -6.81 18.09 -15.05
N GLU A 154 -6.53 18.97 -16.01
CA GLU A 154 -7.36 20.15 -16.35
C GLU A 154 -8.83 19.83 -16.68
N PHE A 155 -9.14 18.58 -17.06
CA PHE A 155 -10.49 18.09 -17.33
C PHE A 155 -11.13 17.40 -16.11
N TYR A 156 -10.58 17.58 -14.92
CA TYR A 156 -10.98 16.93 -13.67
C TYR A 156 -10.97 15.40 -13.70
N LYS A 157 -10.25 14.78 -14.65
CA LYS A 157 -10.08 13.33 -14.73
C LYS A 157 -8.85 12.92 -13.94
N TRP A 158 -9.01 11.89 -13.12
CA TRP A 158 -7.89 11.25 -12.43
C TRP A 158 -6.85 10.75 -13.44
N ARG A 159 -5.57 11.02 -13.15
CA ARG A 159 -4.40 10.53 -13.89
C ARG A 159 -3.38 9.97 -12.90
N TYR A 160 -2.57 9.05 -13.39
CA TYR A 160 -1.31 8.72 -12.73
C TYR A 160 -0.33 9.90 -12.92
N GLY A 161 0.24 10.39 -11.82
CA GLY A 161 1.14 11.54 -11.81
C GLY A 161 2.61 11.16 -11.89
N GLY A 162 3.02 10.06 -11.25
CA GLY A 162 4.39 9.57 -11.27
C GLY A 162 4.82 8.84 -9.99
N TRP A 163 6.12 8.53 -9.94
CA TRP A 163 6.80 7.87 -8.82
C TRP A 163 7.61 8.90 -8.00
N VAL A 164 7.58 8.78 -6.68
CA VAL A 164 8.47 9.48 -5.74
C VAL A 164 9.30 8.44 -5.00
N TYR A 165 10.53 8.26 -5.46
CA TYR A 165 11.46 7.28 -4.93
C TYR A 165 12.01 7.69 -3.57
N LEU A 166 12.01 6.76 -2.61
CA LEU A 166 12.74 6.91 -1.36
C LEU A 166 14.24 6.94 -1.66
N LYS A 167 14.81 8.15 -1.69
CA LYS A 167 16.27 8.32 -1.72
C LYS A 167 16.82 7.86 -0.37
N GLN A 168 17.73 6.88 -0.36
CA GLN A 168 18.48 6.55 0.84
C GLN A 168 19.35 7.76 1.27
N PRO A 169 19.52 7.99 2.58
CA PRO A 169 20.52 8.92 3.10
C PRO A 169 21.94 8.45 2.77
#